data_AF-A0AAN6RPT5-F1
#
_entry.id   AF-A0AAN6RPT5-F1
#
_cell.length_a   1.000
_cell.length_b   1.000
_cell.length_c   1.000
_cell.angle_alpha   90.00
_cell.angle_beta   90.00
_cell.angle_gamma   90.00
#
_symmetry.space_group_name_H-M   'P 1'
#
loop_
_entity.id
_entity.type
_entity.pdbx_description
1 polymer ?
#
loop_
_entity_poly.entity_id
_entity_poly.type
_entity_poly.pdbx_seq_one_letter_code
_entity_poly.pdbx_strand_id
1 'polypeptide(L)'
;MIPLWRRATALLRRPLTPLTPLQFPTSGFPVIPQSQLLEEEHFDEFRSGQYCPVKIGNVLASNRYQVVGKLGLGSTSTGWLARNLINHYFVSLKIFNRDHGKTCQNELPIVRTALETLSIDHPQGTHQCLVQPPMWDSWKDLLTRNPSGRFSDVLLKGGLRHLLLALDYLHSECKLVHTADNILHAIADPGILATFVQAELNMPSPRKTHLAPSRLRFPAITRNHDAQPDVYRSPEVMMQAPWSYSVDIWNVGAMIWDVFECGYLFRGRDPAPVKGYYTTRAHLAEVVGLLGLPPGDSLGRGRRSREFFDEDGKWIANVPIPTGNSLEKAEKYLTGRNKAMFLDFVGGMLTWRPEDRKTAAQLLEHPWLATWEIKD
;
A
#
# COMPACT_ATOMS: atom_id res chain seq x y z
N MET A 1 5.51 -10.16 -36.82
CA MET A 1 4.63 -9.35 -37.71
C MET A 1 3.44 -8.87 -36.89
N ILE A 2 3.39 -7.58 -36.58
CA ILE A 2 2.29 -6.97 -35.82
C ILE A 2 1.09 -6.83 -36.78
N PRO A 3 -0.14 -7.25 -36.41
CA PRO A 3 -1.27 -7.19 -37.34
C PRO A 3 -1.61 -5.72 -37.66
N LEU A 4 -1.61 -5.39 -38.95
CA LEU A 4 -1.90 -4.08 -39.55
C LEU A 4 -3.28 -3.49 -39.19
N TRP A 5 -4.16 -4.25 -38.53
CA TRP A 5 -5.53 -3.86 -38.21
C TRP A 5 -5.66 -2.86 -37.05
N ARG A 6 -4.63 -2.70 -36.20
CA ARG A 6 -4.66 -1.68 -35.12
C ARG A 6 -4.37 -0.25 -35.57
N ARG A 7 -3.95 -0.04 -36.83
CA ARG A 7 -3.66 1.32 -37.36
C ARG A 7 -4.83 1.96 -38.12
N ALA A 8 -5.89 1.23 -38.45
CA ALA A 8 -6.98 1.72 -39.30
C ALA A 8 -8.14 2.42 -38.56
N THR A 9 -8.23 2.33 -37.22
CA THR A 9 -9.36 2.90 -36.44
C THR A 9 -9.10 4.27 -35.82
N ALA A 10 -7.86 4.78 -35.87
CA ALA A 10 -7.53 6.10 -35.33
C ALA A 10 -7.93 7.29 -36.23
N LEU A 11 -8.11 7.06 -37.54
CA LEU A 11 -8.29 8.12 -38.54
C LEU A 11 -9.75 8.55 -38.79
N LEU A 12 -10.73 8.00 -38.06
CA LEU A 12 -12.16 8.27 -38.29
C LEU A 12 -12.94 8.78 -37.07
N ARG A 13 -12.30 9.02 -35.92
CA ARG A 13 -12.97 9.65 -34.78
C ARG A 13 -12.89 11.17 -34.92
N ARG A 14 -14.04 11.84 -35.11
CA ARG A 14 -14.14 13.29 -34.90
C ARG A 14 -13.56 13.64 -33.53
N PRO A 15 -12.72 14.69 -33.42
CA PRO A 15 -12.21 15.12 -32.13
C PRO A 15 -13.40 15.49 -31.23
N LEU A 16 -13.44 14.90 -30.03
CA LEU A 16 -14.46 15.21 -29.04
C LEU A 16 -14.33 16.68 -28.66
N THR A 17 -15.46 17.39 -28.59
CA THR A 17 -15.48 18.74 -28.04
C THR A 17 -15.05 18.69 -26.57
N PRO A 18 -14.11 19.54 -26.12
CA PRO A 18 -13.71 19.59 -24.73
C PRO A 18 -14.91 19.83 -23.80
N LEU A 19 -14.97 19.10 -22.69
CA LEU A 19 -15.98 19.29 -21.66
C LEU A 19 -15.77 20.63 -20.95
N THR A 20 -16.87 21.33 -20.68
CA THR A 20 -16.83 22.51 -19.82
C THR A 20 -16.48 22.09 -18.38
N PRO A 21 -15.56 22.82 -17.71
CA PRO A 21 -15.29 22.61 -16.29
C PRO A 21 -16.57 22.77 -15.45
N LEU A 22 -16.80 21.83 -14.53
CA LEU A 22 -17.88 21.93 -13.54
C LEU A 22 -17.61 23.09 -12.58
N GLN A 23 -18.68 23.75 -12.13
CA GLN A 23 -18.60 24.80 -11.11
C GLN A 23 -18.88 24.17 -9.74
N PHE A 24 -17.83 24.01 -8.93
CA PHE A 24 -17.97 23.49 -7.57
C PHE A 24 -18.38 24.60 -6.61
N PRO A 25 -19.16 24.29 -5.56
CA PRO A 25 -19.50 25.26 -4.52
C PRO A 25 -18.24 25.89 -3.91
N THR A 26 -18.23 27.22 -3.85
CA THR A 26 -17.17 28.03 -3.21
C THR A 26 -17.51 28.41 -1.77
N SER A 27 -18.74 28.15 -1.33
CA SER A 27 -19.26 28.32 0.02
C SER A 27 -20.30 27.23 0.32
N GLY A 28 -20.77 27.15 1.57
CA GLY A 28 -21.79 26.16 1.99
C GLY A 28 -21.24 24.79 2.40
N PHE A 29 -19.92 24.60 2.36
CA PHE A 29 -19.26 23.43 2.97
C PHE A 29 -18.87 23.71 4.43
N PRO A 30 -18.78 22.67 5.28
CA PRO A 30 -18.21 22.80 6.61
C PRO A 30 -16.77 23.32 6.56
N VAL A 31 -16.48 24.35 7.36
CA VAL A 31 -15.13 24.93 7.45
C VAL A 31 -14.35 24.22 8.56
N ILE A 32 -13.20 23.67 8.20
CA ILE A 32 -12.30 23.03 9.17
C ILE A 32 -11.51 24.11 9.90
N PRO A 33 -11.53 24.14 11.26
CA PRO A 33 -10.74 25.09 12.03
C PRO A 33 -9.24 24.98 11.74
N GLN A 34 -8.51 26.09 11.79
CA GLN A 34 -7.06 26.08 11.56
C GLN A 34 -6.30 25.23 12.57
N SER A 35 -6.81 25.14 13.81
CA SER A 35 -6.25 24.32 14.89
C SER A 35 -6.36 22.82 14.62
N GLN A 36 -7.30 22.38 13.78
CA GLN A 36 -7.44 20.98 13.40
C GLN A 36 -6.46 20.68 12.26
N LEU A 37 -5.43 19.88 12.55
CA LEU A 37 -4.45 19.46 11.55
C LEU A 37 -5.06 18.38 10.65
N LEU A 38 -4.96 18.60 9.34
CA LEU A 38 -5.18 17.59 8.31
C LEU A 38 -4.00 16.61 8.29
N GLU A 39 -4.22 15.43 7.72
CA GLU A 39 -3.21 14.37 7.61
C GLU A 39 -1.88 14.91 7.08
N GLU A 40 -1.90 15.72 6.00
CA GLU A 40 -0.74 16.35 5.39
C GLU A 40 0.00 17.33 6.29
N GLU A 41 -0.70 18.04 7.16
CA GLU A 41 -0.10 19.04 8.04
C GLU A 41 0.73 18.41 9.16
N HIS A 42 0.75 17.07 9.27
CA HIS A 42 1.67 16.35 10.15
C HIS A 42 3.08 16.19 9.55
N PHE A 43 3.26 16.41 8.25
CA PHE A 43 4.56 16.31 7.57
C PHE A 43 5.27 17.67 7.49
N ASP A 44 6.54 17.71 7.87
CA ASP A 44 7.35 18.94 7.83
C ASP A 44 7.50 19.46 6.39
N GLU A 45 7.54 18.57 5.42
CA GLU A 45 7.59 18.85 3.98
C GLU A 45 6.33 19.58 3.49
N PHE A 46 5.17 19.30 4.11
CA PHE A 46 3.94 20.05 3.82
C PHE A 46 4.03 21.45 4.40
N ARG A 47 4.51 21.58 5.65
CA ARG A 47 4.66 22.88 6.34
C ARG A 47 5.71 23.78 5.67
N SER A 48 6.71 23.20 5.00
CA SER A 48 7.73 23.93 4.25
C SER A 48 7.28 24.35 2.83
N GLY A 49 6.06 23.98 2.42
CA GLY A 49 5.49 24.34 1.11
C GLY A 49 6.10 23.54 -0.05
N GLN A 50 6.57 22.31 0.20
CA GLN A 50 7.09 21.45 -0.88
C GLN A 50 5.99 20.75 -1.69
N TYR A 51 4.75 20.68 -1.18
CA TYR A 51 3.60 20.07 -1.86
C TYR A 51 2.87 21.07 -2.75
N CYS A 52 2.29 20.58 -3.85
CA CYS A 52 1.49 21.41 -4.75
C CYS A 52 0.13 21.75 -4.08
N PRO A 53 -0.25 23.03 -3.93
CA PRO A 53 -1.48 23.42 -3.25
C PRO A 53 -2.71 23.31 -4.17
N VAL A 54 -3.11 22.07 -4.46
CA VAL A 54 -4.24 21.76 -5.32
C VAL A 54 -5.56 21.85 -4.56
N LYS A 55 -6.61 22.36 -5.23
CA LYS A 55 -7.98 22.45 -4.70
C LYS A 55 -8.98 21.79 -5.66
N ILE A 56 -10.07 21.28 -5.09
CA ILE A 56 -11.23 20.81 -5.87
C ILE A 56 -11.72 21.94 -6.77
N GLY A 57 -11.99 21.62 -8.04
CA GLY A 57 -12.38 22.56 -9.09
C GLY A 57 -11.20 23.14 -9.88
N ASN A 58 -9.95 23.04 -9.42
CA ASN A 58 -8.79 23.48 -10.20
C ASN A 58 -8.71 22.75 -11.54
N VAL A 59 -8.32 23.49 -12.59
CA VAL A 59 -8.05 22.92 -13.91
C VAL A 59 -6.56 23.01 -14.18
N LEU A 60 -5.95 21.87 -14.45
CA LEU A 60 -4.49 21.67 -14.52
C LEU A 60 -4.05 21.25 -15.94
N ALA A 61 -2.74 21.32 -16.16
CA ALA A 61 -2.05 20.87 -17.37
C ALA A 61 -2.67 21.43 -18.67
N SER A 62 -2.73 22.75 -18.76
CA SER A 62 -3.28 23.48 -19.91
C SER A 62 -4.74 23.13 -20.23
N ASN A 63 -5.61 23.23 -19.21
CA ASN A 63 -7.05 22.98 -19.31
C ASN A 63 -7.46 21.53 -19.67
N ARG A 64 -6.61 20.54 -19.37
CA ARG A 64 -6.91 19.12 -19.67
C ARG A 64 -7.57 18.39 -18.51
N TYR A 65 -7.19 18.70 -17.28
CA TYR A 65 -7.57 17.92 -16.11
C TYR A 65 -8.27 18.80 -15.06
N GLN A 66 -9.56 18.57 -14.83
CA GLN A 66 -10.27 19.24 -13.75
C GLN A 66 -10.27 18.35 -12.49
N VAL A 67 -9.70 18.85 -11.40
CA VAL A 67 -9.70 18.17 -10.09
C VAL A 67 -11.11 18.15 -9.52
N VAL A 68 -11.56 16.98 -9.09
CA VAL A 68 -12.92 16.77 -8.55
C VAL A 68 -12.94 16.18 -7.15
N GLY A 69 -11.81 15.69 -6.64
CA GLY A 69 -11.72 15.16 -5.27
C GLY A 69 -10.29 14.78 -4.90
N LYS A 70 -10.01 14.71 -3.60
CA LYS A 70 -8.73 14.21 -3.07
C LYS A 70 -8.87 12.70 -2.82
N LEU A 71 -7.88 11.93 -3.28
CA LEU A 71 -7.85 10.46 -3.12
C LEU A 71 -6.95 10.03 -1.97
N GLY A 72 -5.91 10.80 -1.64
CA GLY A 72 -5.02 10.46 -0.54
C GLY A 72 -3.74 11.28 -0.51
N LEU A 73 -2.89 10.95 0.44
CA LEU A 73 -1.59 11.54 0.67
C LEU A 73 -0.54 10.42 0.84
N GLY A 74 0.63 10.62 0.26
CA GLY A 74 1.84 9.86 0.59
C GLY A 74 2.94 10.79 1.05
N SER A 75 4.01 10.25 1.64
CA SER A 75 5.13 11.04 2.16
C SER A 75 5.88 11.87 1.11
N THR A 76 5.65 11.59 -0.18
CA THR A 76 6.32 12.28 -1.31
C THR A 76 5.36 12.89 -2.33
N SER A 77 4.04 12.67 -2.19
CA SER A 77 3.06 13.06 -3.21
C SER A 77 1.63 13.16 -2.67
N THR A 78 0.75 13.82 -3.42
CA THR A 78 -0.70 13.85 -3.17
C THR A 78 -1.45 13.19 -4.32
N GLY A 79 -2.51 12.45 -4.01
CA GLY A 79 -3.37 11.79 -4.98
C GLY A 79 -4.69 12.53 -5.16
N TRP A 80 -5.09 12.77 -6.41
CA TRP A 80 -6.30 13.52 -6.75
C TRP A 80 -7.10 12.83 -7.85
N LEU A 81 -8.43 12.79 -7.71
CA LEU A 81 -9.33 12.40 -8.79
C LEU A 81 -9.54 13.60 -9.71
N ALA A 82 -9.43 13.39 -11.02
CA ALA A 82 -9.69 14.42 -12.00
C ALA A 82 -10.49 13.91 -13.20
N ARG A 83 -11.26 14.81 -13.81
CA ARG A 83 -11.92 14.63 -15.11
C ARG A 83 -10.93 15.01 -16.21
N ASN A 84 -10.71 14.11 -17.17
CA ASN A 84 -10.07 14.44 -18.44
C ASN A 84 -11.10 15.15 -19.33
N LEU A 85 -10.94 16.46 -19.52
CA LEU A 85 -11.88 17.28 -20.26
C LEU A 85 -11.83 17.03 -21.78
N ILE A 86 -10.74 16.44 -22.28
CA ILE A 86 -10.56 16.17 -23.72
C ILE A 86 -11.11 14.79 -24.09
N ASN A 87 -10.74 13.77 -23.32
CA ASN A 87 -11.05 12.38 -23.64
C ASN A 87 -12.27 11.82 -22.88
N HIS A 88 -12.87 12.63 -22.00
CA HIS A 88 -14.15 12.35 -21.33
C HIS A 88 -14.13 11.13 -20.38
N TYR A 89 -12.98 10.85 -19.75
CA TYR A 89 -12.83 9.82 -18.72
C TYR A 89 -12.20 10.37 -17.43
N PHE A 90 -12.24 9.60 -16.36
CA PHE A 90 -11.63 9.95 -15.08
C PHE A 90 -10.20 9.43 -14.94
N VAL A 91 -9.35 10.18 -14.26
CA VAL A 91 -7.96 9.83 -13.95
C VAL A 91 -7.63 10.08 -12.49
N SER A 92 -6.65 9.34 -11.97
CA SER A 92 -5.92 9.71 -10.76
C SER A 92 -4.67 10.52 -11.16
N LEU A 93 -4.47 11.65 -10.50
CA LEU A 93 -3.29 12.50 -10.59
C LEU A 93 -2.47 12.29 -9.31
N LYS A 94 -1.30 11.66 -9.43
CA LYS A 94 -0.31 11.59 -8.35
C LYS A 94 0.71 12.71 -8.54
N ILE A 95 0.58 13.77 -7.74
CA ILE A 95 1.39 14.99 -7.86
C ILE A 95 2.48 14.94 -6.80
N PHE A 96 3.73 14.87 -7.24
CA PHE A 96 4.90 14.77 -6.38
C PHE A 96 5.25 16.13 -5.76
N ASN A 97 5.81 16.09 -4.56
CA ASN A 97 6.45 17.28 -3.98
C ASN A 97 7.69 17.67 -4.84
N ARG A 98 8.17 18.92 -4.68
CA ARG A 98 9.23 19.47 -5.57
C ARG A 98 10.54 18.66 -5.56
N ASP A 99 10.89 18.06 -4.42
CA ASP A 99 12.19 17.39 -4.27
C ASP A 99 12.17 15.93 -4.77
N HIS A 100 10.99 15.36 -5.01
CA HIS A 100 10.80 13.97 -5.42
C HIS A 100 10.39 13.82 -6.89
N GLY A 101 10.64 14.83 -7.73
CA GLY A 101 10.36 14.75 -9.17
C GLY A 101 11.08 13.59 -9.88
N LYS A 102 12.27 13.18 -9.41
CA LYS A 102 13.00 12.00 -9.92
C LYS A 102 12.31 10.68 -9.57
N THR A 103 11.61 10.60 -8.44
CA THR A 103 10.83 9.40 -8.05
C THR A 103 9.71 9.11 -9.05
N CYS A 104 9.10 10.15 -9.64
CA CYS A 104 8.11 10.01 -10.71
C CYS A 104 8.65 9.21 -11.89
N GLN A 105 9.92 9.43 -12.27
CA GLN A 105 10.54 8.73 -13.40
C GLN A 105 10.78 7.24 -13.10
N ASN A 106 11.03 6.90 -11.84
CA ASN A 106 11.30 5.54 -11.40
C ASN A 106 10.02 4.70 -11.21
N GLU A 107 8.83 5.31 -11.15
CA GLU A 107 7.55 4.59 -10.96
C GLU A 107 6.82 4.22 -12.27
N LEU A 108 7.35 4.63 -13.43
CA LEU A 108 6.60 4.78 -14.68
C LEU A 108 6.12 3.50 -15.39
N PRO A 109 6.57 2.27 -15.06
CA PRO A 109 5.86 1.09 -15.59
C PRO A 109 5.63 -0.09 -14.63
N ILE A 110 5.88 0.01 -13.33
CA ILE A 110 6.18 -1.21 -12.54
C ILE A 110 4.94 -1.93 -11.99
N VAL A 111 3.99 -1.22 -11.38
CA VAL A 111 2.79 -1.85 -10.75
C VAL A 111 1.47 -1.32 -11.31
N ARG A 112 1.47 -0.07 -11.80
CA ARG A 112 0.27 0.59 -12.34
C ARG A 112 0.61 1.28 -13.63
N THR A 113 -0.21 1.06 -14.65
CA THR A 113 -0.05 1.71 -15.94
C THR A 113 -0.09 3.22 -15.77
N ALA A 114 1.03 3.88 -16.02
CA ALA A 114 1.05 5.31 -16.24
C ALA A 114 0.44 5.60 -17.61
N LEU A 115 -0.60 6.42 -17.63
CA LEU A 115 -1.21 6.89 -18.87
C LEU A 115 -0.34 7.98 -19.51
N GLU A 116 0.20 8.87 -18.70
CA GLU A 116 1.19 9.88 -19.09
C GLU A 116 1.90 10.46 -17.85
N THR A 117 3.02 11.15 -18.09
CA THR A 117 3.67 12.05 -17.13
C THR A 117 3.49 13.47 -17.60
N LEU A 118 3.20 14.38 -16.68
CA LEU A 118 3.09 15.81 -16.96
C LEU A 118 3.74 16.65 -15.88
N SER A 119 4.05 17.90 -16.23
CA SER A 119 4.50 18.93 -15.29
C SER A 119 3.34 19.87 -14.96
N ILE A 120 3.17 20.20 -13.68
CA ILE A 120 2.21 21.19 -13.20
C ILE A 120 3.00 22.41 -12.75
N ASP A 121 2.86 23.51 -13.48
CA ASP A 121 3.46 24.77 -13.11
C ASP A 121 2.63 25.47 -12.04
N HIS A 122 3.31 25.88 -10.96
CA HIS A 122 2.73 26.64 -9.87
C HIS A 122 3.65 27.83 -9.54
N PRO A 123 3.17 28.98 -9.02
CA PRO A 123 4.02 30.12 -8.68
C PRO A 123 5.18 29.82 -7.74
N GLN A 124 5.06 28.75 -6.93
CA GLN A 124 6.11 28.31 -6.01
C GLN A 124 7.07 27.29 -6.64
N GLY A 125 6.83 26.81 -7.86
CA GLY A 125 7.68 25.85 -8.55
C GLY A 125 6.88 24.84 -9.36
N THR A 126 7.59 24.07 -10.20
CA THR A 126 7.00 23.03 -11.03
C THR A 126 6.96 21.69 -10.28
N HIS A 127 5.85 20.99 -10.39
CA HIS A 127 5.63 19.67 -9.80
C HIS A 127 5.50 18.60 -10.88
N GLN A 128 6.16 17.46 -10.69
CA GLN A 128 5.93 16.30 -11.56
C GLN A 128 4.62 15.61 -11.17
N CYS A 129 3.88 15.12 -12.16
CA CYS A 129 2.61 14.46 -11.98
C CYS A 129 2.54 13.19 -12.83
N LEU A 130 2.13 12.10 -12.20
CA LEU A 130 1.84 10.83 -12.86
C LEU A 130 0.32 10.70 -13.03
N VAL A 131 -0.12 10.50 -14.27
CA VAL A 131 -1.54 10.29 -14.59
C VAL A 131 -1.79 8.79 -14.70
N GLN A 132 -2.75 8.28 -13.94
CA GLN A 132 -3.04 6.85 -13.84
C GLN A 132 -4.55 6.58 -13.93
N PRO A 133 -4.97 5.36 -14.27
CA PRO A 133 -6.35 4.94 -14.06
C PRO A 133 -6.72 5.11 -12.57
N PRO A 134 -7.92 5.62 -12.27
CA PRO A 134 -8.38 5.71 -10.90
C PRO A 134 -8.58 4.29 -10.34
N MET A 135 -8.19 4.11 -9.08
CA MET A 135 -8.39 2.87 -8.34
C MET A 135 -9.34 3.14 -7.19
N TRP A 136 -10.02 2.09 -6.76
CA TRP A 136 -10.88 2.10 -5.60
C TRP A 136 -10.02 2.04 -4.31
N ASP A 137 -10.72 1.79 -3.22
CA ASP A 137 -10.20 1.59 -1.88
C ASP A 137 -9.05 0.58 -1.78
N SER A 138 -8.23 0.79 -0.76
CA SER A 138 -7.27 -0.19 -0.30
C SER A 138 -7.97 -1.37 0.38
N TRP A 139 -7.25 -2.48 0.56
CA TRP A 139 -7.73 -3.58 1.39
C TRP A 139 -8.07 -3.12 2.81
N LYS A 140 -7.30 -2.18 3.37
CA LYS A 140 -7.53 -1.58 4.69
C LYS A 140 -8.84 -0.79 4.76
N ASP A 141 -9.12 0.00 3.73
CA ASP A 141 -10.38 0.75 3.62
C ASP A 141 -11.56 -0.21 3.46
N LEU A 142 -11.39 -1.28 2.66
CA LEU A 142 -12.40 -2.33 2.50
C LEU A 142 -12.71 -3.04 3.83
N LEU A 143 -11.69 -3.35 4.65
CA LEU A 143 -11.88 -3.90 5.99
C LEU A 143 -12.66 -2.94 6.89
N THR A 144 -12.33 -1.65 6.86
CA THR A 144 -12.98 -0.61 7.68
C THR A 144 -14.47 -0.50 7.33
N ARG A 145 -14.84 -0.68 6.06
CA ARG A 145 -16.23 -0.66 5.60
C ARG A 145 -16.95 -2.00 5.79
N ASN A 146 -16.23 -3.07 6.07
CA ASN A 146 -16.81 -4.38 6.26
C ASN A 146 -17.29 -4.55 7.71
N PRO A 147 -18.60 -4.75 7.95
CA PRO A 147 -19.13 -4.90 9.31
C PRO A 147 -18.50 -6.04 10.12
N SER A 148 -18.00 -7.08 9.45
CA SER A 148 -17.31 -8.19 10.14
C SER A 148 -15.86 -7.84 10.53
N GLY A 149 -15.29 -6.78 9.96
CA GLY A 149 -13.88 -6.41 10.11
C GLY A 149 -12.90 -7.39 9.43
N ARG A 150 -13.37 -8.35 8.62
CA ARG A 150 -12.54 -9.35 7.91
C ARG A 150 -13.08 -9.76 6.56
N PHE A 151 -12.18 -10.20 5.69
CA PHE A 151 -12.53 -10.85 4.44
C PHE A 151 -13.16 -12.24 4.69
N SER A 152 -14.11 -12.61 3.85
CA SER A 152 -14.48 -14.02 3.70
C SER A 152 -13.34 -14.78 3.04
N ASP A 153 -13.33 -16.10 3.14
CA ASP A 153 -12.34 -16.95 2.47
C ASP A 153 -12.40 -16.80 0.94
N VAL A 154 -13.60 -16.62 0.38
CA VAL A 154 -13.80 -16.32 -1.05
C VAL A 154 -13.14 -14.99 -1.44
N LEU A 155 -13.38 -13.93 -0.66
CA LEU A 155 -12.79 -12.61 -0.94
C LEU A 155 -11.27 -12.64 -0.76
N LEU A 156 -10.78 -13.32 0.27
CA LEU A 156 -9.35 -13.52 0.51
C LEU A 156 -8.69 -14.26 -0.67
N LYS A 157 -9.24 -15.40 -1.09
CA LYS A 157 -8.71 -16.16 -2.24
C LYS A 157 -8.70 -15.33 -3.52
N GLY A 158 -9.79 -14.62 -3.81
CA GLY A 158 -9.88 -13.73 -4.97
C GLY A 158 -8.85 -12.60 -4.93
N GLY A 159 -8.68 -11.97 -3.76
CA GLY A 159 -7.67 -10.92 -3.55
C GLY A 159 -6.24 -11.43 -3.70
N LEU A 160 -5.92 -12.55 -3.04
CA LEU A 160 -4.60 -13.16 -3.07
C LEU A 160 -4.19 -13.62 -4.47
N ARG A 161 -5.10 -14.15 -5.29
CA ARG A 161 -4.78 -14.49 -6.69
C ARG A 161 -4.30 -13.28 -7.49
N HIS A 162 -5.01 -12.15 -7.40
CA HIS A 162 -4.58 -10.93 -8.10
C HIS A 162 -3.27 -10.38 -7.54
N LEU A 163 -3.10 -10.40 -6.22
CA LEU A 163 -1.87 -9.94 -5.58
C LEU A 163 -0.66 -10.79 -5.97
N LEU A 164 -0.79 -12.11 -5.95
CA LEU A 164 0.28 -13.03 -6.31
C LEU A 164 0.59 -12.97 -7.81
N LEU A 165 -0.40 -12.78 -8.69
CA LEU A 165 -0.14 -12.51 -10.12
C LEU A 165 0.68 -11.23 -10.32
N ALA A 166 0.36 -10.17 -9.57
CA ALA A 166 1.11 -8.92 -9.64
C ALA A 166 2.54 -9.10 -9.09
N LEU A 167 2.71 -9.78 -7.95
CA LEU A 167 4.04 -10.07 -7.39
C LEU A 167 4.87 -10.96 -8.31
N ASP A 168 4.27 -11.97 -8.93
CA ASP A 168 4.96 -12.84 -9.87
C ASP A 168 5.50 -12.03 -11.07
N TYR A 169 4.67 -11.14 -11.64
CA TYR A 169 5.12 -10.23 -12.70
C TYR A 169 6.25 -9.31 -12.22
N LEU A 170 6.13 -8.72 -11.02
CA LEU A 170 7.16 -7.84 -10.46
C LEU A 170 8.49 -8.56 -10.26
N HIS A 171 8.46 -9.79 -9.76
CA HIS A 171 9.66 -10.56 -9.43
C HIS A 171 10.28 -11.19 -10.68
N SER A 172 9.47 -11.73 -11.58
CA SER A 172 9.94 -12.49 -12.75
C SER A 172 10.26 -11.60 -13.96
N GLU A 173 9.42 -10.62 -14.27
CA GLU A 173 9.58 -9.77 -15.46
C GLU A 173 10.23 -8.43 -15.12
N CYS A 174 9.77 -7.76 -14.05
CA CYS A 174 10.27 -6.42 -13.72
C CYS A 174 11.54 -6.40 -12.88
N LYS A 175 11.89 -7.51 -12.22
CA LYS A 175 13.03 -7.62 -11.29
C LYS A 175 12.97 -6.60 -10.15
N LEU A 176 11.80 -6.44 -9.56
CA LEU A 176 11.53 -5.44 -8.51
C LEU A 176 10.89 -6.04 -7.27
N VAL A 177 11.19 -5.43 -6.12
CA VAL A 177 10.64 -5.79 -4.81
C VAL A 177 9.70 -4.67 -4.37
N HIS A 178 8.50 -5.02 -3.90
CA HIS A 178 7.43 -4.05 -3.58
C HIS A 178 7.64 -3.38 -2.23
N THR A 179 7.81 -4.16 -1.15
CA THR A 179 8.03 -3.70 0.24
C THR A 179 6.97 -2.76 0.85
N ALA A 180 5.76 -2.66 0.28
CA ALA A 180 4.69 -1.78 0.76
C ALA A 180 3.41 -2.53 1.15
N ASP A 181 2.52 -1.84 1.88
CA ASP A 181 1.23 -2.35 2.41
C ASP A 181 0.00 -1.93 1.59
N ASN A 182 0.16 -1.11 0.55
CA ASN A 182 -0.97 -0.44 -0.10
C ASN A 182 -1.48 -1.19 -1.34
N ILE A 183 -2.32 -2.21 -1.10
CA ILE A 183 -3.02 -2.94 -2.16
C ILE A 183 -4.35 -2.25 -2.46
N LEU A 184 -4.47 -1.62 -3.63
CA LEU A 184 -5.71 -0.99 -4.11
C LEU A 184 -6.46 -1.90 -5.09
N HIS A 185 -7.79 -1.79 -5.12
CA HIS A 185 -8.62 -2.49 -6.09
C HIS A 185 -8.87 -1.67 -7.37
N ALA A 186 -9.01 -2.34 -8.50
CA ALA A 186 -9.55 -1.71 -9.70
C ALA A 186 -11.04 -1.37 -9.49
N ILE A 187 -11.48 -0.27 -10.11
CA ILE A 187 -12.89 0.12 -10.11
C ILE A 187 -13.63 -0.74 -11.12
N ALA A 188 -14.56 -1.58 -10.66
CA ALA A 188 -15.35 -2.45 -11.53
C ALA A 188 -16.45 -1.69 -12.28
N ASP A 189 -17.14 -0.78 -11.60
CA ASP A 189 -18.17 0.10 -12.17
C ASP A 189 -17.68 1.55 -12.21
N PRO A 190 -17.26 2.09 -13.37
CA PRO A 190 -16.84 3.48 -13.49
C PRO A 190 -17.93 4.50 -13.15
N GLY A 191 -19.21 4.11 -13.15
CA GLY A 191 -20.34 4.96 -12.79
C GLY A 191 -20.24 5.51 -11.36
N ILE A 192 -19.51 4.83 -10.48
CA ILE A 192 -19.28 5.31 -9.12
C ILE A 192 -18.46 6.60 -9.06
N LEU A 193 -17.59 6.85 -10.05
CA LEU A 193 -16.81 8.08 -10.13
C LEU A 193 -17.70 9.27 -10.49
N ALA A 194 -18.67 9.07 -11.38
CA ALA A 194 -19.68 10.09 -11.68
C ALA A 194 -20.56 10.38 -10.45
N THR A 195 -20.94 9.32 -9.72
CA THR A 195 -21.71 9.43 -8.47
C THR A 195 -20.93 10.20 -7.40
N PHE A 196 -19.63 9.93 -7.25
CA PHE A 196 -18.75 10.67 -6.36
C PHE A 196 -18.72 12.17 -6.69
N VAL A 197 -18.59 12.53 -7.98
CA VAL A 197 -18.60 13.94 -8.39
C VAL A 197 -19.93 14.62 -8.06
N GLN A 198 -21.05 13.95 -8.30
CA GLN A 198 -22.37 14.49 -7.96
C GLN A 198 -22.52 14.67 -6.45
N ALA A 199 -22.03 13.73 -5.65
CA ALA A 199 -22.02 13.85 -4.20
C ALA A 199 -21.20 15.07 -3.76
N GLU A 200 -19.99 15.28 -4.30
CA GLU A 200 -19.14 16.44 -3.96
C GLU A 200 -19.76 17.78 -4.43
N LEU A 201 -20.56 17.79 -5.50
CA LEU A 201 -21.29 18.99 -5.93
C LEU A 201 -22.46 19.33 -4.99
N ASN A 202 -23.20 18.32 -4.54
CA ASN A 202 -24.41 18.50 -3.73
C ASN A 202 -24.11 18.63 -2.24
N MET A 203 -23.12 17.89 -1.75
CA MET A 203 -22.64 17.86 -0.37
C MET A 203 -21.11 18.00 -0.40
N PRO A 204 -20.60 19.24 -0.55
CA PRO A 204 -19.17 19.47 -0.66
C PRO A 204 -18.44 19.08 0.62
N SER A 205 -17.31 18.38 0.44
CA SER A 205 -16.44 17.95 1.54
C SER A 205 -15.97 19.14 2.39
N PRO A 206 -15.72 18.95 3.70
CA PRO A 206 -15.16 20.00 4.56
C PRO A 206 -13.82 20.54 4.05
N ARG A 207 -13.57 21.86 4.16
CA ARG A 207 -12.35 22.51 3.63
C ARG A 207 -11.78 23.53 4.61
N LYS A 208 -10.46 23.78 4.50
CA LYS A 208 -9.82 24.96 5.12
C LYS A 208 -9.95 26.17 4.18
N THR A 209 -10.40 27.30 4.71
CA THR A 209 -10.60 28.55 3.95
C THR A 209 -9.31 29.32 3.71
N HIS A 210 -8.27 29.08 4.53
CA HIS A 210 -6.93 29.63 4.36
C HIS A 210 -5.89 28.54 4.66
N LEU A 211 -4.95 28.30 3.75
CA LEU A 211 -3.73 27.54 4.06
C LEU A 211 -2.79 28.54 4.77
N ALA A 212 -2.99 28.79 6.06
CA ALA A 212 -1.98 29.49 6.83
C ALA A 212 -0.84 28.48 7.08
N PRO A 213 0.43 28.81 6.76
CA PRO A 213 1.53 27.94 7.11
C PRO A 213 1.69 27.90 8.63
N SER A 214 1.10 26.89 9.26
CA SER A 214 1.28 26.59 10.68
C SER A 214 2.73 26.12 10.89
N ARG A 215 3.62 27.06 11.27
CA ARG A 215 5.00 26.77 11.66
C ARG A 215 5.04 26.15 13.05
N LEU A 216 4.70 24.87 13.15
CA LEU A 216 5.18 24.01 14.23
C LEU A 216 6.35 23.21 13.66
N ARG A 217 7.51 23.29 14.31
CA ARG A 217 8.64 22.39 14.02
C ARG A 217 8.49 21.20 14.96
N PHE A 218 8.32 20.00 14.41
CA PHE A 218 8.63 18.77 15.15
C PHE A 218 10.03 18.31 14.70
N PRO A 219 10.79 17.60 15.55
CA PRO A 219 12.07 17.07 15.14
C PRO A 219 11.86 16.01 14.04
N ALA A 220 12.58 16.17 12.93
CA ALA A 220 12.61 15.22 11.83
C ALA A 220 13.11 13.86 12.35
N ILE A 221 12.25 12.83 12.24
CA ILE A 221 12.67 11.45 12.45
C ILE A 221 13.41 11.02 11.18
N THR A 222 14.72 10.91 11.29
CA THR A 222 15.58 10.26 10.30
C THR A 222 15.13 8.81 10.11
N ARG A 223 14.58 8.49 8.93
CA ARG A 223 14.29 7.11 8.54
C ARG A 223 15.61 6.42 8.18
N ASN A 224 16.19 5.72 9.15
CA ASN A 224 17.22 4.73 8.87
C ASN A 224 16.61 3.62 8.01
N HIS A 225 17.38 3.08 7.07
CA HIS A 225 16.92 2.13 6.06
C HIS A 225 16.32 0.85 6.67
N ASP A 226 14.99 0.82 6.77
CA ASP A 226 14.17 -0.36 7.00
C ASP A 226 13.22 -0.54 5.80
N ALA A 227 13.29 -1.69 5.14
CA ALA A 227 12.26 -2.12 4.21
C ALA A 227 11.05 -2.63 4.99
N GLN A 228 9.87 -2.59 4.35
CA GLN A 228 8.61 -3.12 4.86
C GLN A 228 8.01 -2.35 6.06
N PRO A 229 6.67 -2.25 6.15
CA PRO A 229 5.98 -1.79 7.34
C PRO A 229 6.26 -2.67 8.56
N ASP A 230 6.25 -2.07 9.74
CA ASP A 230 6.68 -2.70 11.00
C ASP A 230 6.07 -4.08 11.26
N VAL A 231 4.74 -4.19 11.19
CA VAL A 231 4.00 -5.43 11.51
C VAL A 231 4.11 -6.54 10.44
N TYR A 232 4.67 -6.22 9.27
CA TYR A 232 4.84 -7.17 8.17
C TYR A 232 6.30 -7.49 7.88
N ARG A 233 7.23 -6.86 8.60
CA ARG A 233 8.67 -6.97 8.35
C ARG A 233 9.19 -8.41 8.49
N SER A 234 10.03 -8.84 7.56
CA SER A 234 10.61 -10.18 7.56
C SER A 234 11.82 -10.32 8.49
N PRO A 235 12.14 -11.54 8.96
CA PRO A 235 13.25 -11.78 9.88
C PRO A 235 14.61 -11.36 9.32
N GLU A 236 14.86 -11.56 8.02
CA GLU A 236 16.11 -11.14 7.38
C GLU A 236 16.26 -9.61 7.34
N VAL A 237 15.17 -8.85 7.21
CA VAL A 237 15.22 -7.38 7.32
C VAL A 237 15.47 -6.97 8.77
N MET A 238 14.77 -7.59 9.73
CA MET A 238 14.96 -7.33 11.17
C MET A 238 16.40 -7.60 11.64
N MET A 239 17.01 -8.68 11.15
CA MET A 239 18.40 -9.06 11.46
C MET A 239 19.45 -8.36 10.57
N GLN A 240 19.02 -7.53 9.61
CA GLN A 240 19.87 -6.91 8.59
C GLN A 240 20.76 -7.90 7.83
N ALA A 241 20.17 -9.04 7.44
CA ALA A 241 20.74 -9.95 6.47
C ALA A 241 20.41 -9.47 5.03
N PRO A 242 21.12 -9.96 4.00
CA PRO A 242 20.74 -9.74 2.61
C PRO A 242 19.32 -10.24 2.35
N TRP A 243 18.55 -9.45 1.60
CA TRP A 243 17.16 -9.76 1.29
C TRP A 243 16.85 -9.50 -0.19
N SER A 244 15.77 -10.12 -0.69
CA SER A 244 15.35 -10.06 -2.09
C SER A 244 13.82 -10.24 -2.20
N TYR A 245 13.31 -10.66 -3.36
CA TYR A 245 11.87 -10.81 -3.68
C TYR A 245 11.03 -11.52 -2.61
N SER A 246 11.60 -12.50 -1.91
CA SER A 246 10.92 -13.30 -0.89
C SER A 246 10.50 -12.52 0.36
N VAL A 247 10.95 -11.27 0.54
CA VAL A 247 10.39 -10.37 1.58
C VAL A 247 8.93 -10.00 1.29
N ASP A 248 8.55 -9.87 0.02
CA ASP A 248 7.17 -9.57 -0.35
C ASP A 248 6.26 -10.76 -0.05
N ILE A 249 6.75 -11.99 -0.25
CA ILE A 249 6.02 -13.20 0.11
C ILE A 249 5.77 -13.27 1.62
N TRP A 250 6.79 -12.94 2.42
CA TRP A 250 6.61 -12.83 3.87
C TRP A 250 5.60 -11.74 4.24
N ASN A 251 5.66 -10.56 3.61
CA ASN A 251 4.69 -9.49 3.81
C ASN A 251 3.25 -10.00 3.59
N VAL A 252 3.01 -10.73 2.49
CA VAL A 252 1.69 -11.32 2.20
C VAL A 252 1.29 -12.31 3.30
N GLY A 253 2.19 -13.22 3.69
CA GLY A 253 1.94 -14.19 4.76
C GLY A 253 1.50 -13.54 6.07
N ALA A 254 2.19 -12.48 6.50
CA ALA A 254 1.85 -11.74 7.72
C ALA A 254 0.55 -10.93 7.57
N MET A 255 0.33 -10.30 6.41
CA MET A 255 -0.84 -9.48 6.11
C MET A 255 -2.14 -10.29 6.07
N ILE A 256 -2.09 -11.58 5.71
CA ILE A 256 -3.28 -12.45 5.70
C ILE A 256 -4.01 -12.43 7.05
N TRP A 257 -3.30 -12.39 8.18
CA TRP A 257 -3.93 -12.31 9.50
C TRP A 257 -4.66 -10.98 9.73
N ASP A 258 -4.12 -9.86 9.22
CA ASP A 258 -4.79 -8.56 9.35
C ASP A 258 -6.15 -8.58 8.64
N VAL A 259 -6.15 -9.06 7.39
CA VAL A 259 -7.34 -9.00 6.54
C VAL A 259 -8.32 -10.15 6.78
N PHE A 260 -7.86 -11.29 7.27
CA PHE A 260 -8.69 -12.47 7.52
C PHE A 260 -8.99 -12.61 9.02
N GLU A 261 -7.99 -12.64 9.89
CA GLU A 261 -8.17 -12.98 11.32
C GLU A 261 -8.54 -11.80 12.23
N CYS A 262 -8.85 -10.63 11.65
CA CYS A 262 -9.14 -9.37 12.36
C CYS A 262 -8.01 -8.93 13.31
N GLY A 263 -6.76 -9.16 12.94
CA GLY A 263 -5.63 -8.63 13.71
C GLY A 263 -4.27 -9.09 13.23
N TYR A 264 -3.24 -8.35 13.60
CA TYR A 264 -1.88 -8.68 13.17
C TYR A 264 -1.37 -9.99 13.75
N LEU A 265 -0.71 -10.79 12.90
CA LEU A 265 0.05 -11.97 13.32
C LEU A 265 1.19 -11.58 14.27
N PHE A 266 1.84 -10.45 13.96
CA PHE A 266 2.91 -9.86 14.77
C PHE A 266 2.60 -8.41 15.09
N ARG A 267 2.88 -7.99 16.32
CA ARG A 267 2.62 -6.63 16.82
C ARG A 267 3.90 -5.92 17.21
N GLY A 268 4.94 -6.67 17.59
CA GLY A 268 6.21 -6.14 18.04
C GLY A 268 6.12 -5.20 19.24
N ARG A 269 5.12 -5.39 20.11
CA ARG A 269 4.90 -4.49 21.25
C ARG A 269 5.78 -4.88 22.41
N ASP A 270 6.65 -3.96 22.79
CA ASP A 270 7.57 -4.18 23.90
C ASP A 270 6.87 -4.00 25.26
N PRO A 271 6.95 -4.98 26.18
CA PRO A 271 6.38 -4.85 27.52
C PRO A 271 7.23 -3.99 28.47
N ALA A 272 8.44 -3.56 28.06
CA ALA A 272 9.34 -2.78 28.91
C ALA A 272 8.78 -1.36 29.29
N PRO A 273 9.32 -0.71 30.34
CA PRO A 273 8.70 0.47 30.97
C PRO A 273 8.56 1.72 30.08
N VAL A 274 9.31 1.80 28.98
CA VAL A 274 9.18 2.88 27.99
C VAL A 274 8.08 2.51 26.99
N LYS A 275 6.84 2.69 27.45
CA LYS A 275 5.54 2.46 26.80
C LYS A 275 5.54 2.13 25.30
N GLY A 276 5.20 0.88 24.96
CA GLY A 276 4.20 0.55 23.92
C GLY A 276 4.54 0.78 22.45
N TYR A 277 5.74 1.24 22.11
CA TYR A 277 6.18 1.37 20.72
C TYR A 277 6.65 0.02 20.15
N TYR A 278 6.57 -0.10 18.82
CA TYR A 278 7.12 -1.23 18.09
C TYR A 278 8.64 -1.34 18.34
N THR A 279 9.13 -2.55 18.61
CA THR A 279 10.57 -2.83 18.63
C THR A 279 10.90 -4.07 17.82
N THR A 280 12.05 -4.05 17.13
CA THR A 280 12.56 -5.21 16.40
C THR A 280 12.73 -6.43 17.31
N ARG A 281 13.22 -6.24 18.55
CA ARG A 281 13.40 -7.36 19.50
C ARG A 281 12.09 -8.03 19.88
N ALA A 282 11.03 -7.26 20.14
CA ALA A 282 9.73 -7.81 20.49
C ALA A 282 9.08 -8.51 19.28
N HIS A 283 9.17 -7.92 18.08
CA HIS A 283 8.65 -8.57 16.87
C HIS A 283 9.39 -9.88 16.58
N LEU A 284 10.72 -9.87 16.62
CA LEU A 284 11.50 -11.09 16.38
C LEU A 284 11.26 -12.16 17.46
N ALA A 285 10.97 -11.78 18.71
CA ALA A 285 10.54 -12.71 19.76
C ALA A 285 9.20 -13.38 19.42
N GLU A 286 8.23 -12.64 18.86
CA GLU A 286 6.97 -13.21 18.38
C GLU A 286 7.19 -14.17 17.21
N VAL A 287 8.11 -13.86 16.29
CA VAL A 287 8.51 -14.78 15.20
C VAL A 287 9.12 -16.07 15.77
N VAL A 288 10.04 -15.98 16.74
CA VAL A 288 10.61 -17.17 17.41
C VAL A 288 9.53 -17.95 18.16
N GLY A 289 8.60 -17.27 18.82
CA GLY A 289 7.48 -17.91 19.53
C GLY A 289 6.52 -18.65 18.61
N LEU A 290 6.44 -18.25 17.33
CA LEU A 290 5.58 -18.86 16.31
C LEU A 290 6.29 -19.97 15.52
N LEU A 291 7.54 -19.74 15.09
CA LEU A 291 8.28 -20.62 14.17
C LEU A 291 9.36 -21.45 14.87
N GLY A 292 9.62 -21.23 16.15
CA GLY A 292 10.79 -21.75 16.84
C GLY A 292 12.07 -20.96 16.54
N LEU A 293 13.19 -21.39 17.12
CA LEU A 293 14.49 -20.76 16.90
C LEU A 293 14.93 -20.87 15.42
N PRO A 294 15.62 -19.84 14.89
CA PRO A 294 16.11 -19.87 13.53
C PRO A 294 17.19 -20.95 13.32
N PRO A 295 17.31 -21.50 12.09
CA PRO A 295 18.46 -22.31 11.71
C PRO A 295 19.79 -21.54 11.86
N GLY A 296 20.84 -22.20 12.31
CA GLY A 296 22.14 -21.55 12.59
C GLY A 296 22.77 -20.85 11.39
N ASP A 297 22.58 -21.36 10.18
CA ASP A 297 23.06 -20.73 8.95
C ASP A 297 22.35 -19.39 8.64
N SER A 298 21.10 -19.22 9.10
CA SER A 298 20.36 -17.97 8.94
C SER A 298 20.92 -16.87 9.85
N LEU A 299 21.35 -17.23 11.07
CA LEU A 299 21.95 -16.31 12.02
C LEU A 299 23.26 -15.72 11.50
N GLY A 300 24.11 -16.53 10.86
CA GLY A 300 25.40 -16.11 10.32
C GLY A 300 25.30 -15.05 9.21
N ARG A 301 24.13 -14.89 8.57
CA ARG A 301 23.92 -13.91 7.48
C ARG A 301 23.56 -12.51 7.98
N GLY A 302 23.03 -12.39 9.20
CA GLY A 302 22.51 -11.14 9.75
C GLY A 302 23.55 -10.33 10.52
N ARG A 303 23.73 -9.05 10.16
CA ARG A 303 24.65 -8.15 10.88
C ARG A 303 24.22 -7.89 12.32
N ARG A 304 22.91 -7.96 12.60
CA ARG A 304 22.31 -7.73 13.92
C ARG A 304 21.95 -9.00 14.66
N SER A 305 22.23 -10.19 14.12
CA SER A 305 21.84 -11.46 14.76
C SER A 305 22.34 -11.56 16.21
N ARG A 306 23.56 -11.08 16.48
CA ARG A 306 24.18 -11.07 17.82
C ARG A 306 23.51 -10.13 18.83
N GLU A 307 22.59 -9.27 18.40
CA GLU A 307 21.74 -8.50 19.32
C GLU A 307 20.63 -9.36 19.93
N PHE A 308 20.27 -10.47 19.28
CA PHE A 308 19.11 -11.29 19.61
C PHE A 308 19.47 -12.73 19.99
N PHE A 309 20.56 -13.27 19.44
CA PHE A 309 21.01 -14.64 19.62
C PHE A 309 22.47 -14.72 20.03
N ASP A 310 22.84 -15.68 20.88
CA ASP A 310 24.23 -16.01 21.21
C ASP A 310 24.90 -16.88 20.12
N GLU A 311 26.15 -17.29 20.38
CA GLU A 311 26.92 -18.13 19.46
C GLU A 311 26.34 -19.55 19.28
N ASP A 312 25.57 -20.03 20.26
CA ASP A 312 24.86 -21.32 20.20
C ASP A 312 23.48 -21.20 19.52
N GLY A 313 23.08 -19.98 19.10
CA GLY A 313 21.78 -19.69 18.51
C GLY A 313 20.63 -19.60 19.51
N LYS A 314 20.92 -19.46 20.82
CA LYS A 314 19.90 -19.26 21.84
C LYS A 314 19.51 -17.79 21.93
N TRP A 315 18.25 -17.55 22.26
CA TRP A 315 17.72 -16.20 22.44
C TRP A 315 18.33 -15.49 23.66
N ILE A 316 18.87 -14.30 23.45
CA ILE A 316 19.51 -13.47 24.50
C ILE A 316 18.94 -12.06 24.60
N ALA A 317 18.05 -11.64 23.70
CA ALA A 317 17.44 -10.33 23.80
C ALA A 317 16.58 -10.23 25.07
N ASN A 318 16.65 -9.08 25.75
CA ASN A 318 15.92 -8.79 26.98
C ASN A 318 14.42 -8.55 26.73
N VAL A 319 13.73 -9.55 26.20
CA VAL A 319 12.28 -9.63 26.00
C VAL A 319 11.90 -11.11 26.02
N PRO A 320 10.82 -11.50 26.72
CA PRO A 320 10.40 -12.89 26.74
C PRO A 320 9.88 -13.33 25.37
N ILE A 321 10.20 -14.55 24.97
CA ILE A 321 9.55 -15.21 23.84
C ILE A 321 8.13 -15.60 24.26
N PRO A 322 7.08 -15.17 23.53
CA PRO A 322 5.72 -15.61 23.78
C PRO A 322 5.61 -17.13 23.64
N THR A 323 4.97 -17.80 24.61
CA THR A 323 4.80 -19.26 24.61
C THR A 323 3.38 -19.66 24.20
N GLY A 324 3.26 -20.84 23.60
CA GLY A 324 1.98 -21.45 23.27
C GLY A 324 1.31 -20.91 22.00
N ASN A 325 1.96 -20.03 21.25
CA ASN A 325 1.51 -19.55 19.94
C ASN A 325 1.80 -20.57 18.84
N SER A 326 0.93 -20.65 17.85
CA SER A 326 1.13 -21.42 16.62
C SER A 326 0.18 -20.89 15.53
N LEU A 327 0.47 -21.15 14.26
CA LEU A 327 -0.43 -20.75 13.17
C LEU A 327 -1.80 -21.41 13.32
N GLU A 328 -1.83 -22.68 13.74
CA GLU A 328 -3.05 -23.45 13.99
C GLU A 328 -3.95 -22.79 15.03
N LYS A 329 -3.37 -22.25 16.11
CA LYS A 329 -4.14 -21.56 17.17
C LYS A 329 -4.52 -20.15 16.77
N ALA A 330 -3.69 -19.50 15.96
CA ALA A 330 -3.96 -18.14 15.48
C ALA A 330 -5.13 -18.11 14.49
N GLU A 331 -5.32 -19.19 13.71
CA GLU A 331 -6.44 -19.36 12.79
C GLU A 331 -7.73 -19.78 13.51
N LYS A 332 -8.74 -18.90 13.52
CA LYS A 332 -9.96 -19.06 14.32
C LYS A 332 -11.21 -19.44 13.54
N TYR A 333 -11.20 -19.34 12.20
CA TYR A 333 -12.45 -19.36 11.43
C TYR A 333 -12.54 -20.52 10.44
N LEU A 334 -11.41 -21.02 9.96
CA LEU A 334 -11.38 -22.25 9.17
C LEU A 334 -11.37 -23.48 10.07
N THR A 335 -11.94 -24.58 9.59
CA THR A 335 -11.94 -25.89 10.25
C THR A 335 -11.54 -27.01 9.29
N GLY A 336 -11.30 -28.19 9.85
CA GLY A 336 -11.11 -29.43 9.10
C GLY A 336 -10.07 -29.35 7.97
N ARG A 337 -10.42 -29.86 6.79
CA ARG A 337 -9.52 -29.92 5.64
C ARG A 337 -9.16 -28.54 5.11
N ASN A 338 -10.11 -27.60 5.14
CA ASN A 338 -9.87 -26.23 4.67
C ASN A 338 -8.80 -25.54 5.53
N LYS A 339 -8.87 -25.68 6.86
CA LYS A 339 -7.85 -25.17 7.77
C LYS A 339 -6.48 -25.79 7.50
N ALA A 340 -6.39 -27.10 7.37
CA ALA A 340 -5.12 -27.77 7.13
C ALA A 340 -4.44 -27.28 5.83
N MET A 341 -5.21 -27.17 4.74
CA MET A 341 -4.71 -26.68 3.46
C MET A 341 -4.31 -25.19 3.52
N PHE A 342 -5.05 -24.38 4.28
CA PHE A 342 -4.71 -22.97 4.50
C PHE A 342 -3.39 -22.81 5.26
N LEU A 343 -3.20 -23.58 6.32
CA LEU A 343 -1.98 -23.51 7.13
C LEU A 343 -0.75 -23.98 6.34
N ASP A 344 -0.89 -25.00 5.48
CA ASP A 344 0.16 -25.40 4.54
C ASP A 344 0.49 -24.29 3.52
N PHE A 345 -0.54 -23.60 3.02
CA PHE A 345 -0.38 -22.47 2.10
C PHE A 345 0.41 -21.31 2.72
N VAL A 346 0.03 -20.86 3.91
CA VAL A 346 0.75 -19.77 4.60
C VAL A 346 2.10 -20.26 5.15
N GLY A 347 2.21 -21.51 5.59
CA GLY A 347 3.47 -22.11 6.04
C GLY A 347 4.54 -22.02 4.96
N GLY A 348 4.16 -22.11 3.67
CA GLY A 348 5.05 -21.87 2.54
C GLY A 348 5.53 -20.42 2.36
N MET A 349 4.90 -19.44 3.02
CA MET A 349 5.29 -18.02 3.00
C MET A 349 6.11 -17.62 4.23
N LEU A 350 5.78 -18.18 5.40
CA LEU A 350 6.32 -17.80 6.70
C LEU A 350 7.44 -18.76 7.13
N THR A 351 8.54 -18.77 6.39
CA THR A 351 9.73 -19.57 6.70
C THR A 351 10.93 -18.70 7.08
N TRP A 352 11.81 -19.24 7.92
CA TRP A 352 13.04 -18.57 8.35
C TRP A 352 13.99 -18.28 7.20
N ARG A 353 14.29 -19.29 6.38
CA ARG A 353 15.17 -19.15 5.22
C ARG A 353 14.41 -18.52 4.06
N PRO A 354 14.83 -17.36 3.54
CA PRO A 354 14.18 -16.72 2.42
C PRO A 354 14.08 -17.62 1.17
N GLU A 355 15.05 -18.53 0.97
CA GLU A 355 15.11 -19.51 -0.11
C GLU A 355 14.11 -20.67 0.02
N ASP A 356 13.61 -20.96 1.22
CA ASP A 356 12.63 -22.01 1.45
C ASP A 356 11.19 -21.51 1.24
N ARG A 357 11.00 -20.18 1.04
CA ARG A 357 9.68 -19.59 0.79
C ARG A 357 9.22 -19.92 -0.63
N LYS A 358 7.96 -20.32 -0.76
CA LYS A 358 7.30 -20.50 -2.06
C LYS A 358 7.28 -19.16 -2.80
N THR A 359 7.55 -19.18 -4.10
CA THR A 359 7.42 -18.00 -4.96
C THR A 359 5.95 -17.66 -5.21
N ALA A 360 5.68 -16.46 -5.72
CA ALA A 360 4.32 -16.06 -6.08
C ALA A 360 3.68 -17.02 -7.11
N ALA A 361 4.42 -17.45 -8.14
CA ALA A 361 3.99 -18.49 -9.09
C ALA A 361 3.62 -19.81 -8.40
N GLN A 362 4.46 -20.31 -7.50
CA GLN A 362 4.18 -21.57 -6.77
C GLN A 362 2.96 -21.45 -5.86
N LEU A 363 2.72 -20.27 -5.28
CA LEU A 363 1.55 -19.99 -4.44
C LEU A 363 0.27 -19.88 -5.27
N LEU A 364 0.33 -19.39 -6.52
CA LEU A 364 -0.80 -19.37 -7.45
C LEU A 364 -1.31 -20.77 -7.78
N GLU A 365 -0.40 -21.74 -7.88
CA GLU A 365 -0.72 -23.15 -8.14
C GLU A 365 -1.11 -23.92 -6.88
N HIS A 366 -1.05 -23.30 -5.70
CA HIS A 366 -1.29 -23.99 -4.45
C HIS A 366 -2.72 -24.55 -4.37
N PRO A 367 -2.91 -25.82 -3.93
CA PRO A 367 -4.23 -26.44 -3.89
C PRO A 367 -5.29 -25.65 -3.12
N TRP A 368 -4.91 -25.02 -2.00
CA TRP A 368 -5.83 -24.18 -1.21
C TRP A 368 -6.35 -22.97 -2.00
N LEU A 369 -5.47 -22.32 -2.77
CA LEU A 369 -5.81 -21.14 -3.55
C LEU A 369 -6.50 -21.52 -4.85
N ALA A 370 -6.14 -22.65 -5.47
CA ALA A 370 -6.75 -23.14 -6.71
C ALA A 370 -8.17 -23.70 -6.51
N THR A 371 -8.48 -24.21 -5.32
CA THR A 371 -9.78 -24.82 -5.01
C THR A 371 -10.72 -23.81 -4.36
N TRP A 372 -11.89 -23.56 -4.96
CA TRP A 372 -12.88 -22.62 -4.41
C TRP A 372 -13.65 -23.22 -3.23
N GLU A 373 -14.26 -24.40 -3.42
CA GLU A 373 -14.97 -25.13 -2.38
C GLU A 373 -14.10 -26.28 -1.84
N ILE A 374 -13.69 -26.19 -0.58
CA ILE A 374 -12.97 -27.27 0.11
C ILE A 374 -13.95 -27.92 1.08
N LYS A 375 -14.36 -29.13 0.74
CA LYS A 375 -15.20 -29.99 1.59
C LYS A 375 -14.31 -30.81 2.51
N ASP A 376 -14.80 -31.05 3.72
CA ASP A 376 -14.10 -31.89 4.71
C ASP A 376 -13.98 -33.35 4.27
#